data_AF-A0A962MIJ0-F1
#
_entry.id   AF-A0A962MIJ0-F1
#
_cell.length_a   1.000
_cell.length_b   1.000
_cell.length_c   1.000
_cell.angle_alpha   90.00
_cell.angle_beta   90.00
_cell.angle_gamma   90.00
#
_symmetry.space_group_name_H-M   'P 1'
#
loop_
_entity.id
_entity.type
_entity.pdbx_description
1 polymer ?
#
loop_
_entity_poly.entity_id
_entity_poly.type
_entity_poly.pdbx_seq_one_letter_code
_entity_poly.pdbx_strand_id
1 'polypeptide(L)'
;FTLSCAIAGLAGALFAMAQEGAYVQIMSLQWSGIVILMTLIGGGFISFWGPVLGVILYYLARDILGAYTDAWLLWFGLMFVLLVMFRPTGLAGIWHDLRRLFGSTERADSLNQPLR
;
A
#
# COMPACT_ATOMS: atom_id res chain seq x y z
N PHE A 1 13.66 18.26 3.15
CA PHE A 1 14.53 17.63 2.14
C PHE A 1 15.71 16.92 2.78
N THR A 2 16.60 17.61 3.49
CA THR A 2 17.79 16.98 4.10
C THR A 2 17.45 15.81 5.04
N LEU A 3 16.47 15.98 5.93
CA LEU A 3 16.05 14.92 6.85
C LEU A 3 15.43 13.71 6.12
N SER A 4 14.56 13.95 5.13
CA SER A 4 13.95 12.87 4.34
C SER A 4 14.99 12.14 3.48
N CYS A 5 15.96 12.85 2.92
CA CYS A 5 17.08 12.26 2.18
C CYS A 5 18.01 11.46 3.09
N ALA A 6 18.27 11.93 4.31
CA ALA A 6 19.07 11.19 5.29
C ALA A 6 18.40 9.85 5.66
N ILE A 7 17.08 9.87 5.91
CA ILE A 7 16.32 8.65 6.22
C ILE A 7 16.27 7.71 5.01
N ALA A 8 16.00 8.23 3.80
CA ALA A 8 15.97 7.42 2.59
C ALA A 8 17.33 6.80 2.25
N GLY A 9 18.42 7.57 2.41
CA GLY A 9 19.79 7.09 2.22
C GLY A 9 20.18 6.02 3.24
N LEU A 10 19.81 6.21 4.52
CA LEU A 10 20.06 5.22 5.58
C LEU A 10 19.28 3.92 5.33
N ALA A 11 18.02 4.01 4.92
CA ALA A 11 17.23 2.85 4.54
C ALA A 11 17.84 2.08 3.36
N GLY A 12 18.31 2.80 2.33
CA GLY A 12 18.98 2.19 1.17
C GLY A 12 20.31 1.52 1.52
N ALA A 13 21.12 2.15 2.38
CA ALA A 13 22.38 1.58 2.86
C ALA A 13 22.14 0.30 3.68
N LEU A 14 21.18 0.32 4.61
CA LEU A 14 20.79 -0.87 5.38
C LEU A 14 20.26 -1.99 4.48
N PHE A 15 19.46 -1.64 3.47
CA PHE A 15 18.95 -2.62 2.51
C PHE A 15 20.08 -3.29 1.72
N ALA A 16 21.08 -2.53 1.26
CA ALA A 16 22.25 -3.09 0.58
C ALA A 16 23.08 -4.01 1.49
N MET A 17 23.22 -3.67 2.78
CA MET A 17 23.89 -4.52 3.75
C MET A 17 23.09 -5.80 4.04
N ALA A 18 21.76 -5.69 4.16
CA ALA A 18 20.88 -6.85 4.35
C ALA A 18 20.90 -7.82 3.16
N GLN A 19 21.16 -7.30 1.95
CA GLN A 19 21.30 -8.11 0.74
C GLN A 19 22.73 -8.65 0.54
N GLU A 20 23.69 -8.28 1.39
CA GLU A 20 25.12 -8.65 1.29
C GLU A 20 25.83 -8.22 -0.02
N GLY A 21 25.19 -7.39 -0.83
CA GLY A 21 25.72 -6.97 -2.12
C GLY A 21 24.78 -6.09 -2.93
N ALA A 22 25.35 -5.37 -3.90
CA ALA A 22 24.60 -4.54 -4.85
C ALA A 22 24.35 -5.32 -6.14
N TYR A 23 23.22 -6.01 -6.22
CA TYR A 23 22.84 -6.79 -7.39
C TYR A 23 22.13 -5.95 -8.44
N VAL A 24 22.36 -6.21 -9.73
CA VAL A 24 21.63 -5.53 -10.82
C VAL A 24 20.15 -5.95 -10.87
N GLN A 25 19.77 -7.06 -10.22
CA GLN A 25 18.38 -7.54 -10.21
C GLN A 25 17.38 -6.52 -9.70
N ILE A 26 17.71 -5.72 -8.67
CA ILE A 26 16.83 -4.66 -8.16
C ILE A 26 16.54 -3.55 -9.18
N MET A 27 17.35 -3.42 -10.24
CA MET A 27 17.15 -2.49 -11.35
C MET A 27 16.36 -3.11 -12.52
N SER A 28 15.98 -4.38 -12.42
CA SER A 28 15.24 -5.03 -13.50
C SER A 28 13.78 -4.58 -13.57
N LEU A 29 13.21 -4.67 -14.77
CA LEU A 29 11.82 -4.31 -15.06
C LEU A 29 10.80 -5.09 -14.21
N GLN A 30 11.17 -6.30 -13.79
CA GLN A 30 10.32 -7.10 -12.92
C GLN A 30 10.10 -6.43 -11.55
N TRP A 31 11.18 -5.93 -10.94
CA TRP A 31 11.12 -5.29 -9.64
C TRP A 31 10.41 -3.94 -9.69
N SER A 32 10.60 -3.17 -10.77
CA SER A 32 9.85 -1.93 -10.96
C SER A 32 8.36 -2.18 -11.11
N GLY A 33 7.97 -3.24 -11.84
CA GLY A 33 6.57 -3.67 -11.95
C GLY A 33 5.95 -4.04 -10.60
N ILE A 34 6.69 -4.76 -9.76
CA ILE A 34 6.28 -5.13 -8.40
C ILE A 34 6.05 -3.89 -7.52
N VAL A 35 6.93 -2.88 -7.59
CA VAL A 35 6.78 -1.64 -6.81
C VAL A 35 5.53 -0.86 -7.26
N ILE A 36 5.27 -0.79 -8.56
CA ILE A 36 4.05 -0.17 -9.09
C ILE A 36 2.81 -0.93 -8.61
N LEU A 37 2.85 -2.27 -8.63
CA LEU A 37 1.77 -3.11 -8.10
C LEU A 37 1.48 -2.81 -6.63
N MET A 38 2.51 -2.78 -5.77
CA MET A 38 2.36 -2.44 -4.35
C MET A 38 1.67 -1.08 -4.16
N THR A 39 2.10 -0.04 -4.89
CA THR A 39 1.52 1.30 -4.75
C THR A 39 0.08 1.38 -5.26
N LEU A 40 -0.24 0.67 -6.35
CA LEU A 40 -1.58 0.62 -6.93
C LEU A 40 -2.58 -0.12 -6.03
N ILE A 41 -2.21 -1.30 -5.52
CA ILE A 41 -3.00 -2.11 -4.57
C ILE A 41 -3.39 -1.29 -3.34
N GLY A 42 -2.43 -0.53 -2.84
CA GLY A 42 -2.60 0.32 -1.67
C GLY A 42 -3.57 1.48 -1.84
N GLY A 43 -3.97 1.81 -3.08
CA GLY A 43 -4.73 3.02 -3.37
C GLY A 43 -3.85 4.28 -3.39
N GLY A 44 -2.61 4.17 -3.86
CA GLY A 44 -1.61 5.24 -3.83
C GLY A 44 -2.00 6.55 -4.53
N PHE A 45 -2.99 6.53 -5.43
CA PHE A 45 -3.54 7.75 -6.04
C PHE A 45 -4.45 8.56 -5.09
N ILE A 46 -4.96 7.95 -4.02
CA ILE A 46 -5.95 8.54 -3.12
C ILE A 46 -5.33 8.89 -1.75
N SER A 47 -4.29 8.17 -1.32
CA SER A 47 -3.69 8.38 0.00
C SER A 47 -2.18 8.13 0.03
N PHE A 48 -1.45 9.01 0.72
CA PHE A 48 -0.02 8.86 1.01
C PHE A 48 0.31 7.58 1.79
N TRP A 49 -0.66 7.04 2.54
CA TRP A 49 -0.53 5.77 3.27
C TRP A 49 -0.80 4.53 2.41
N GLY A 50 -1.30 4.71 1.19
CA GLY A 50 -1.59 3.61 0.27
C GLY A 50 -0.38 2.73 -0.01
N PRO A 51 0.76 3.27 -0.46
CA PRO A 51 1.98 2.50 -0.69
C PRO A 51 2.42 1.65 0.51
N VAL A 52 2.30 2.18 1.73
CA VAL A 52 2.67 1.47 2.96
C VAL A 52 1.78 0.24 3.16
N LEU A 53 0.47 0.40 3.04
CA LEU A 53 -0.49 -0.71 3.12
C LEU A 53 -0.28 -1.74 2.02
N GLY A 54 0.00 -1.28 0.80
CA GLY A 54 0.25 -2.15 -0.35
C GLY A 54 1.51 -3.00 -0.20
N VAL A 55 2.60 -2.45 0.35
CA VAL A 55 3.83 -3.20 0.67
C VAL A 55 3.55 -4.26 1.73
N ILE A 56 2.83 -3.92 2.81
CA ILE A 56 2.47 -4.88 3.87
C ILE A 56 1.67 -6.05 3.29
N LEU A 57 0.62 -5.75 2.52
CA LEU A 57 -0.21 -6.79 1.91
C LEU A 57 0.59 -7.65 0.92
N TYR A 58 1.44 -7.01 0.11
CA TYR A 58 2.31 -7.70 -0.83
C TYR A 58 3.19 -8.72 -0.10
N TYR A 59 3.90 -8.29 0.94
CA TYR A 59 4.82 -9.17 1.66
C TYR A 59 4.09 -10.28 2.39
N LEU A 60 2.93 -9.99 3.00
CA LEU A 60 2.13 -11.01 3.68
C LEU A 60 1.61 -12.07 2.70
N ALA A 61 1.10 -11.63 1.55
CA ALA A 61 0.67 -12.56 0.51
C ALA A 61 1.83 -13.34 -0.11
N ARG A 62 2.96 -12.69 -0.35
CA ARG A 62 4.20 -13.33 -0.82
C ARG A 62 4.67 -14.40 0.15
N ASP A 63 4.66 -14.12 1.45
CA ASP A 63 5.14 -15.04 2.48
C ASP A 63 4.24 -16.26 2.59
N ILE A 64 2.92 -16.03 2.65
CA ILE A 64 1.92 -17.11 2.71
C ILE A 64 1.96 -17.95 1.43
N LEU A 65 1.86 -17.32 0.24
CA LEU A 65 1.83 -18.05 -1.03
C LEU A 65 3.18 -18.69 -1.38
N GLY A 66 4.28 -18.04 -1.01
CA GLY A 66 5.64 -18.55 -1.19
C GLY A 66 5.93 -19.77 -0.32
N ALA A 67 5.30 -19.90 0.85
CA ALA A 67 5.40 -21.10 1.68
C ALA A 67 4.72 -22.33 1.05
N TYR A 68 3.70 -22.13 0.19
CA TYR A 68 2.96 -23.23 -0.43
C TYR A 68 3.36 -23.51 -1.88
N THR A 69 3.97 -22.57 -2.62
CA THR A 69 4.18 -22.72 -4.07
C THR A 69 5.39 -21.93 -4.61
N ASP A 70 6.27 -22.62 -5.35
CA ASP A 70 7.43 -22.01 -6.06
C ASP A 70 6.99 -21.03 -7.17
N ALA A 71 5.80 -21.20 -7.74
CA ALA A 71 5.19 -20.28 -8.72
C ALA A 71 4.42 -19.11 -8.04
N TRP A 72 4.95 -18.59 -6.94
CA TRP A 72 4.35 -17.53 -6.13
C TRP A 72 3.97 -16.28 -6.93
N LEU A 73 4.74 -15.93 -7.96
CA LEU A 73 4.52 -14.74 -8.79
C LEU A 73 3.23 -14.81 -9.63
N LEU A 74 2.85 -16.02 -10.07
CA LEU A 74 1.62 -16.26 -10.83
C LEU A 74 0.41 -16.13 -9.92
N TRP A 75 0.46 -16.75 -8.74
CA TRP A 75 -0.57 -16.62 -7.71
C TRP A 75 -0.71 -15.19 -7.20
N PHE A 76 0.41 -14.49 -7.04
CA PHE A 76 0.42 -13.09 -6.67
C PHE A 76 -0.30 -12.21 -7.71
N GLY A 77 -0.02 -12.43 -9.00
CA GLY A 77 -0.71 -11.75 -10.09
C GLY A 77 -2.22 -12.03 -10.13
N LEU A 78 -2.63 -13.27 -9.89
CA LEU A 78 -4.05 -13.64 -9.81
C LEU A 78 -4.76 -12.98 -8.63
N MET A 79 -4.13 -13.02 -7.44
CA MET A 79 -4.63 -12.34 -6.24
C MET A 79 -4.72 -10.83 -6.44
N PHE A 80 -3.75 -10.24 -7.14
CA PHE A 80 -3.77 -8.83 -7.51
C PHE A 80 -4.99 -8.50 -8.39
N VAL A 81 -5.23 -9.27 -9.46
CA VAL A 81 -6.39 -9.07 -10.33
C VAL A 81 -7.70 -9.19 -9.54
N LEU A 82 -7.81 -10.18 -8.66
CA LEU A 82 -8.98 -10.34 -7.79
C LEU A 82 -9.17 -9.12 -6.88
N LEU A 83 -8.12 -8.66 -6.19
CA LEU A 83 -8.21 -7.52 -5.28
C LEU A 83 -8.63 -6.23 -6.01
N VAL A 84 -8.07 -5.98 -7.19
CA VAL A 84 -8.44 -4.84 -8.03
C VAL A 84 -9.87 -4.95 -8.57
N MET A 85 -10.28 -6.15 -9.00
CA MET A 85 -11.61 -6.40 -9.57
C MET A 85 -12.72 -6.29 -8.53
N PHE A 86 -12.48 -6.76 -7.30
CA PHE A 86 -13.47 -6.66 -6.23
C PHE A 86 -13.54 -5.26 -5.62
N ARG A 87 -12.43 -4.50 -5.52
CA ARG A 87 -12.40 -3.15 -4.91
C ARG A 87 -11.32 -2.24 -5.52
N PRO A 88 -11.60 -1.55 -6.64
CA PRO A 88 -10.62 -0.73 -7.36
C PRO A 88 -10.18 0.55 -6.63
N THR A 89 -10.83 0.93 -5.53
CA THR A 89 -10.40 2.05 -4.66
C THR A 89 -9.26 1.70 -3.70
N GLY A 90 -8.83 0.43 -3.66
CA GLY A 90 -7.80 -0.05 -2.73
C GLY A 90 -8.26 -0.09 -1.27
N LEU A 91 -7.45 -0.69 -0.39
CA LEU A 91 -7.74 -0.77 1.05
C LEU A 91 -7.84 0.61 1.72
N ALA A 92 -7.16 1.62 1.18
CA ALA A 92 -7.24 3.00 1.65
C ALA A 92 -8.64 3.61 1.50
N GLY A 93 -9.40 3.24 0.46
CA GLY A 93 -10.79 3.66 0.29
C GLY A 93 -11.71 3.15 1.41
N ILE A 94 -11.49 1.91 1.87
CA ILE A 94 -12.26 1.31 2.96
C ILE A 94 -12.05 2.07 4.26
N TRP A 95 -10.82 2.48 4.56
CA TRP A 95 -10.51 3.22 5.79
C TRP A 95 -11.09 4.63 5.79
N HIS A 96 -11.12 5.29 4.64
CA HIS A 96 -11.67 6.63 4.49
C HIS A 96 -13.20 6.64 4.52
N ASP A 97 -13.85 5.65 3.89
CA ASP A 97 -15.32 5.49 3.96
C ASP A 97 -15.78 5.07 5.36
N LEU A 98 -15.02 4.20 6.04
CA LEU A 98 -15.32 3.78 7.41
C LEU A 98 -15.18 4.93 8.41
N ARG A 99 -14.16 5.80 8.26
CA ARG A 99 -14.04 7.02 9.07
C ARG A 99 -15.14 8.05 8.79
N ARG A 100 -15.65 8.12 7.57
CA ARG A 100 -16.78 9.00 7.20
C ARG A 100 -18.09 8.52 7.82
N LEU A 101 -18.33 7.21 7.85
CA LEU A 101 -19.48 6.63 8.54
C LEU A 101 -19.42 6.84 10.07
N PHE A 102 -18.23 6.82 10.66
CA PHE A 102 -18.06 7.06 12.10
C PHE A 102 -18.06 8.54 12.51
N GLY A 103 -18.03 9.49 11.57
CA GLY A 103 -17.91 10.94 11.83
C GLY A 103 -19.16 11.78 11.54
N SER A 104 -20.30 11.16 11.23
CA SER A 104 -21.47 11.88 10.67
C SER A 104 -22.64 12.13 11.63
N THR A 105 -22.43 12.10 12.95
CA THR A 105 -23.56 12.25 13.91
C THR A 105 -23.69 13.64 14.57
N GLU A 106 -22.73 14.56 14.46
CA GLU A 106 -22.79 15.81 15.25
C GLU A 106 -23.18 17.11 14.49
N ARG A 107 -23.52 17.06 13.20
CA ARG A 107 -23.89 18.29 12.42
C ARG A 107 -25.36 18.48 12.09
N ALA A 108 -26.25 17.62 12.59
CA ALA A 108 -27.69 17.77 12.37
C ALA A 108 -28.38 18.77 13.33
N ASP A 109 -27.65 19.34 14.30
CA ASP A 109 -28.26 20.14 15.38
C ASP A 109 -28.14 21.67 15.21
N SER A 110 -27.41 22.15 14.21
CA SER A 110 -27.28 23.60 13.94
C SER A 110 -28.42 24.18 13.09
N LEU A 111 -29.39 23.37 12.67
CA LEU A 111 -30.55 23.80 11.86
C LEU A 111 -31.83 23.99 12.70
N ASN A 112 -31.78 23.78 14.01
CA ASN A 112 -32.96 23.86 14.90
C ASN A 112 -32.80 24.88 16.05
N GLN A 113 -32.05 25.96 15.83
CA GLN A 113 -32.13 27.13 16.69
C GLN A 113 -33.16 28.10 16.10
N PRO A 114 -34.39 28.17 16.64
CA PRO A 114 -35.28 29.29 16.36
C PRO A 114 -34.64 30.55 16.94
N LEU A 115 -34.39 31.52 16.06
CA LEU A 115 -33.99 32.89 16.38
C LEU A 115 -34.79 33.42 17.58
N ARG A 116 -34.10 33.63 18.70
CA ARG A 116 -34.58 34.36 19.87
C ARG A 116 -33.53 35.40 20.26
#